data_AF-A0A2E0RU18-F1
#
_entry.id   AF-A0A2E0RU18-F1
#
_cell.length_a   1.000
_cell.length_b   1.000
_cell.length_c   1.000
_cell.angle_alpha   90.00
_cell.angle_beta   90.00
_cell.angle_gamma   90.00
#
_symmetry.space_group_name_H-M   'P 1'
#
loop_
_entity.id
_entity.type
_entity.pdbx_description
1 polymer ?
#
loop_
_entity_poly.entity_id
_entity_poly.type
_entity_poly.pdbx_seq_one_letter_code
_entity_poly.pdbx_strand_id
1 'polypeptide(L)'
;MEGDYVLRLLDETRHEIDRSDAKASLMLAAVGAVGAILATSLLDPRSSFRTSGTFVTLFAAGAVGVLALSMVLLGVAVVPRVGNPTRGESRYFAEHAQFGSVDELRAALPTERADVVDRHVHQLIVLSKIVRGKYRRIRWAVGAAGLALGMATAAVVAAAI
;
A
#
# COMPACT_ATOMS: atom_id res chain seq x y z
N MET A 1 -18.69 28.15 5.71
CA MET A 1 -19.08 27.03 6.59
C MET A 1 -18.96 25.69 5.87
N GLU A 2 -19.76 25.39 4.83
CA GLU A 2 -19.66 24.10 4.13
C GLU A 2 -18.32 23.89 3.41
N GLY A 3 -17.86 24.87 2.63
CA GLY A 3 -16.56 24.80 1.95
C GLY A 3 -15.37 24.64 2.91
N ASP A 4 -15.40 25.33 4.06
CA ASP A 4 -14.34 25.25 5.07
C ASP A 4 -14.27 23.84 5.71
N TYR A 5 -15.43 23.22 5.91
CA TYR A 5 -15.52 21.85 6.42
C TYR A 5 -14.95 20.83 5.42
N VAL A 6 -15.28 20.95 4.13
CA VAL A 6 -14.73 20.06 3.08
C VAL A 6 -13.22 20.20 2.96
N LEU A 7 -12.69 21.42 3.05
CA LEU A 7 -11.25 21.67 3.02
C LEU A 7 -10.53 21.02 4.22
N ARG A 8 -11.12 21.09 5.41
CA ARG A 8 -10.61 20.40 6.59
C ARG A 8 -10.57 18.88 6.39
N LEU A 9 -11.66 18.29 5.88
CA LEU A 9 -11.70 16.84 5.60
C LEU A 9 -10.68 16.43 4.53
N LEU A 10 -10.45 17.28 3.53
CA LEU A 10 -9.40 17.06 2.53
C LEU A 10 -8.02 17.03 3.16
N ASP A 11 -7.74 17.95 4.08
CA ASP A 11 -6.46 18.03 4.79
C ASP A 11 -6.25 16.81 5.69
N GLU A 12 -7.27 16.43 6.47
CA GLU A 12 -7.28 15.20 7.27
C GLU A 12 -7.02 13.96 6.40
N THR A 13 -7.64 13.88 5.21
CA THR A 13 -7.44 12.76 4.29
C THR A 13 -6.02 12.74 3.70
N ARG A 14 -5.43 13.91 3.39
CA ARG A 14 -4.05 14.01 2.91
C ARG A 14 -3.05 13.55 3.97
N HIS A 15 -3.23 14.00 5.21
CA HIS A 15 -2.45 13.50 6.34
C HIS A 15 -2.57 11.98 6.52
N GLU A 16 -3.76 11.44 6.31
CA GLU A 16 -3.98 9.99 6.41
C GLU A 16 -3.30 9.21 5.28
N ILE A 17 -3.19 9.79 4.07
CA ILE A 17 -2.38 9.24 2.98
C ILE A 17 -0.92 9.14 3.41
N ASP A 18 -0.33 10.23 3.88
CA ASP A 18 1.07 10.28 4.28
C ASP A 18 1.37 9.30 5.42
N ARG A 19 0.49 9.23 6.42
CA ARG A 19 0.57 8.26 7.51
C ARG A 19 0.51 6.83 7.00
N SER A 20 -0.40 6.53 6.07
CA SER A 20 -0.54 5.18 5.52
C SER A 20 0.70 4.75 4.72
N ASP A 21 1.34 5.69 4.00
CA ASP A 21 2.57 5.43 3.24
C ASP A 21 3.79 5.23 4.14
N ALA A 22 3.92 6.05 5.19
CA ALA A 22 4.97 5.88 6.19
C ALA A 22 4.86 4.50 6.86
N LYS A 23 3.63 4.09 7.24
CA LYS A 23 3.38 2.77 7.85
C LYS A 23 3.71 1.63 6.90
N ALA A 24 3.27 1.71 5.64
CA ALA A 24 3.55 0.69 4.64
C ALA A 24 5.05 0.56 4.34
N SER A 25 5.76 1.69 4.22
CA SER A 25 7.21 1.72 3.96
C SER A 25 8.02 1.14 5.11
N LEU A 26 7.68 1.50 6.34
CA LEU A 26 8.32 0.94 7.55
C LEU A 26 8.09 -0.58 7.65
N MET A 27 6.85 -1.03 7.41
CA MET A 27 6.52 -2.46 7.39
C MET A 27 7.26 -3.20 6.28
N LEU A 28 7.38 -2.60 5.09
CA LEU A 28 8.09 -3.21 3.96
C LEU A 28 9.57 -3.41 4.29
N ALA A 29 10.21 -2.41 4.90
CA ALA A 29 11.60 -2.52 5.34
C ALA A 29 11.78 -3.62 6.39
N ALA A 30 10.92 -3.66 7.41
CA ALA A 30 10.99 -4.67 8.47
C ALA A 30 10.74 -6.10 7.94
N VAL A 31 9.69 -6.30 7.14
CA VAL A 31 9.35 -7.58 6.53
C VAL A 31 10.44 -8.02 5.54
N GLY A 32 11.00 -7.09 4.77
CA GLY A 32 12.11 -7.36 3.86
C GLY A 32 13.37 -7.84 4.57
N ALA A 33 13.72 -7.22 5.70
CA ALA A 33 14.86 -7.65 6.52
C ALA A 33 14.67 -9.08 7.07
N VAL A 34 13.50 -9.38 7.64
CA VAL A 34 13.16 -10.73 8.12
C VAL A 34 13.16 -11.74 6.98
N GLY A 35 12.64 -11.36 5.82
CA GLY A 35 12.60 -12.22 4.64
C GLY A 35 13.97 -12.54 4.09
N ALA A 36 14.91 -11.59 4.09
CA ALA A 36 16.28 -11.83 3.70
C ALA A 36 16.96 -12.86 4.63
N ILE A 37 16.74 -12.76 5.95
CA ILE A 37 17.29 -13.70 6.94
C ILE A 37 16.72 -15.11 6.70
N LEU A 38 15.40 -15.24 6.55
CA LEU A 38 14.75 -16.53 6.31
C LEU A 38 15.18 -17.15 4.98
N ALA A 39 15.24 -16.36 3.91
CA ALA A 39 15.68 -16.83 2.60
C ALA A 39 17.13 -17.31 2.63
N THR A 40 18.03 -16.55 3.26
CA THR A 40 19.44 -16.95 3.42
C THR A 40 19.56 -18.25 4.20
N SER A 41 18.79 -18.39 5.28
CA SER A 41 18.75 -19.61 6.10
C SER A 41 18.20 -20.82 5.33
N LEU A 42 17.30 -20.63 4.37
CA LEU A 42 16.76 -21.71 3.54
C LEU A 42 17.74 -22.13 2.44
N LEU A 43 18.49 -21.17 1.89
CA LEU A 43 19.44 -21.40 0.80
C LEU A 43 20.75 -22.03 1.30
N ASP A 44 21.13 -21.81 2.56
CA ASP A 44 22.31 -22.44 3.16
C ASP A 44 22.18 -23.98 3.18
N PRO A 45 23.05 -24.72 2.47
CA PRO A 45 23.03 -26.18 2.46
C PRO A 45 23.26 -26.84 3.83
N ARG A 46 23.88 -26.12 4.78
CA ARG A 46 24.16 -26.62 6.13
C ARG A 46 23.04 -26.34 7.13
N SER A 47 21.98 -25.68 6.68
CA SER A 47 20.86 -25.28 7.53
C SER A 47 19.99 -26.47 7.93
N SER A 48 19.59 -26.48 9.21
CA SER A 48 18.61 -27.41 9.75
C SER A 48 17.29 -27.40 8.97
N PHE A 49 16.94 -26.29 8.31
CA PHE A 49 15.73 -26.20 7.49
C PHE A 49 15.73 -27.09 6.25
N ARG A 50 16.91 -27.50 5.75
CA ARG A 50 17.02 -28.42 4.61
C ARG A 50 17.27 -29.87 5.03
N THR A 51 17.83 -30.08 6.20
CA THR A 51 18.28 -31.41 6.64
C THR A 51 17.30 -32.12 7.57
N SER A 52 16.35 -31.40 8.19
CA SER A 52 15.41 -31.94 9.18
C SER A 52 14.10 -32.54 8.60
N GLY A 53 14.09 -32.93 7.33
CA GLY A 53 12.98 -33.67 6.70
C GLY A 53 11.95 -32.82 5.93
N THR A 54 11.11 -33.50 5.16
CA THR A 54 10.19 -32.89 4.16
C THR A 54 9.21 -31.87 4.76
N PHE A 55 8.71 -32.11 5.98
CA PHE A 55 7.78 -31.21 6.65
C PHE A 55 8.40 -29.85 6.96
N VAL A 56 9.61 -29.85 7.55
CA VAL A 56 10.35 -28.63 7.88
C VAL A 56 10.63 -27.81 6.62
N THR A 57 11.12 -28.47 5.57
CA THR A 57 11.41 -27.82 4.28
C THR A 57 10.16 -27.20 3.65
N LEU A 58 9.02 -27.90 3.66
CA LEU A 58 7.76 -27.39 3.10
C LEU A 58 7.24 -26.17 3.87
N PHE A 59 7.25 -26.21 5.21
CA PHE A 59 6.79 -25.08 6.03
C PHE A 59 7.72 -23.87 5.92
N ALA A 60 9.04 -24.08 5.89
CA ALA A 60 10.01 -23.01 5.72
C ALA A 60 9.92 -22.37 4.31
N ALA A 61 9.79 -23.18 3.25
CA ALA A 61 9.57 -22.67 1.90
C ALA A 61 8.23 -21.92 1.76
N GLY A 62 7.16 -22.47 2.35
CA GLY A 62 5.85 -21.81 2.39
C GLY A 62 5.89 -20.48 3.14
N ALA A 63 6.61 -20.41 4.27
CA ALA A 63 6.82 -19.17 5.02
C ALA A 63 7.47 -18.09 4.16
N VAL A 64 8.53 -18.44 3.41
CA VAL A 64 9.19 -17.51 2.47
C VAL A 64 8.22 -17.03 1.38
N GLY A 65 7.43 -17.94 0.80
CA GLY A 65 6.44 -17.60 -0.24
C GLY A 65 5.35 -16.64 0.28
N VAL A 66 4.79 -16.90 1.45
CA VAL A 66 3.77 -16.04 2.06
C VAL A 66 4.37 -14.68 2.47
N LEU A 67 5.62 -14.65 2.92
CA LEU A 67 6.32 -13.42 3.26
C LEU A 67 6.59 -12.56 2.01
N ALA A 68 6.97 -13.18 0.89
CA ALA A 68 7.11 -12.50 -0.39
C ALA A 68 5.77 -11.88 -0.85
N LEU A 69 4.66 -12.59 -0.67
CA LEU A 69 3.32 -12.04 -0.92
C LEU A 69 3.03 -10.81 -0.04
N SER A 70 3.39 -10.85 1.25
CA SER A 70 3.27 -9.70 2.15
C SER A 70 4.05 -8.49 1.63
N MET A 71 5.30 -8.70 1.19
CA MET A 71 6.12 -7.65 0.59
C MET A 71 5.50 -7.04 -0.67
N VAL A 72 4.96 -7.88 -1.56
CA VAL A 72 4.28 -7.40 -2.77
C VAL A 72 3.07 -6.54 -2.40
N LEU A 73 2.25 -6.98 -1.42
CA LEU A 73 1.09 -6.21 -0.97
C LEU A 73 1.47 -4.85 -0.38
N LEU A 74 2.57 -4.79 0.39
CA LEU A 74 3.11 -3.55 0.94
C LEU A 74 3.68 -2.65 -0.16
N GLY A 75 4.45 -3.20 -1.10
CA GLY A 75 4.96 -2.46 -2.25
C GLY A 75 3.83 -1.83 -3.07
N VAL A 76 2.78 -2.60 -3.38
CA VAL A 76 1.59 -2.12 -4.10
C VAL A 76 0.79 -1.08 -3.28
N ALA A 77 0.92 -1.06 -1.95
CA ALA A 77 0.32 -0.03 -1.11
C ALA A 77 1.05 1.32 -1.24
N VAL A 78 2.38 1.31 -1.40
CA VAL A 78 3.25 2.50 -1.55
C VAL A 78 3.29 3.03 -2.98
N VAL A 79 3.02 2.20 -3.99
CA VAL A 79 2.97 2.64 -5.40
C VAL A 79 2.01 3.83 -5.56
N PRO A 80 2.45 4.92 -6.21
CA PRO A 80 1.65 6.12 -6.39
C PRO A 80 0.36 5.80 -7.15
N ARG A 81 -0.76 6.30 -6.63
CA ARG A 81 -2.08 6.13 -7.25
C ARG A 81 -2.64 7.51 -7.54
N VAL A 82 -2.69 7.83 -8.82
CA VAL A 82 -3.54 8.89 -9.33
C VAL A 82 -4.92 8.29 -9.55
N GLY A 83 -6.00 9.00 -9.20
CA GLY A 83 -7.37 8.51 -9.39
C GLY A 83 -7.71 8.26 -10.87
N ASN A 84 -8.98 8.10 -11.19
CA ASN A 84 -9.42 8.04 -12.59
C ASN A 84 -9.83 9.46 -13.02
N PRO A 85 -9.01 10.18 -13.80
CA PRO A 85 -9.36 11.52 -14.28
C PRO A 85 -10.51 11.43 -15.29
N THR A 86 -11.45 12.37 -15.22
CA THR A 86 -12.50 12.52 -16.24
C THR A 86 -12.00 13.47 -17.34
N ARG A 87 -12.22 13.07 -18.59
CA ARG A 87 -11.80 13.86 -19.75
C ARG A 87 -12.48 15.22 -19.79
N GLY A 88 -11.70 16.28 -19.97
CA GLY A 88 -12.20 17.65 -20.11
C GLY A 88 -12.54 18.35 -18.79
N GLU A 89 -12.46 17.66 -17.65
CA GLU A 89 -12.65 18.29 -16.33
C GLU A 89 -11.33 18.81 -15.75
N SER A 90 -11.37 19.74 -14.80
CA SER A 90 -10.17 20.38 -14.22
C SER A 90 -10.23 20.45 -12.69
N ARG A 91 -10.65 19.35 -12.04
CA ARG A 91 -10.97 19.36 -10.62
C ARG A 91 -9.74 19.19 -9.73
N TYR A 92 -8.78 18.37 -10.13
CA TYR A 92 -7.59 18.06 -9.35
C TYR A 92 -6.39 17.76 -10.24
N PHE A 93 -5.20 17.63 -9.66
CA PHE A 93 -3.93 17.57 -10.39
C PHE A 93 -3.87 16.53 -11.52
N ALA A 94 -4.49 15.36 -11.36
CA ALA A 94 -4.45 14.32 -12.40
C ALA A 94 -5.34 14.68 -13.61
N GLU A 95 -6.41 15.45 -13.37
CA GLU A 95 -7.21 16.04 -14.43
C GLU A 95 -6.50 17.26 -15.04
N HIS A 96 -5.74 18.04 -14.26
CA HIS A 96 -4.93 19.15 -14.80
C HIS A 96 -3.86 18.68 -15.79
N ALA A 97 -3.31 17.48 -15.58
CA ALA A 97 -2.28 16.89 -16.42
C ALA A 97 -2.76 16.54 -17.85
N GLN A 98 -4.06 16.66 -18.15
CA GLN A 98 -4.60 16.36 -19.47
C GLN A 98 -4.56 17.54 -20.45
N PHE A 99 -4.34 18.76 -19.96
CA PHE A 99 -4.37 19.98 -20.78
C PHE A 99 -2.97 20.31 -21.32
N GLY A 100 -2.87 20.65 -22.60
CA GLY A 100 -1.61 20.91 -23.30
C GLY A 100 -1.12 22.36 -23.15
N SER A 101 -2.00 23.27 -22.73
CA SER A 101 -1.69 24.68 -22.54
C SER A 101 -2.38 25.28 -21.32
N VAL A 102 -1.83 26.40 -20.84
CA VAL A 102 -2.40 27.15 -19.72
C VAL A 102 -3.79 27.71 -20.07
N ASP A 103 -4.01 28.09 -21.33
CA ASP A 103 -5.29 28.67 -21.76
C ASP A 103 -6.40 27.63 -21.86
N GLU A 104 -6.08 26.42 -22.33
CA GLU A 104 -7.01 25.27 -22.26
C GLU A 104 -7.39 24.94 -20.82
N LEU A 105 -6.41 24.93 -19.90
CA LEU A 105 -6.67 24.69 -18.49
C LEU A 105 -7.57 25.78 -17.89
N ARG A 106 -7.29 27.06 -18.16
CA ARG A 106 -8.11 28.18 -17.70
C ARG A 106 -9.54 28.11 -18.19
N ALA A 107 -9.73 27.74 -19.46
CA ALA A 107 -11.06 27.57 -20.04
C ALA A 107 -11.87 26.45 -19.37
N ALA A 108 -11.19 25.44 -18.81
CA ALA A 108 -11.82 24.33 -18.09
C ALA A 108 -11.94 24.55 -16.58
N LEU A 109 -11.43 25.66 -16.03
CA LEU A 109 -11.51 25.93 -14.59
C LEU A 109 -12.95 26.28 -14.20
N PRO A 110 -13.43 25.76 -13.06
CA PRO A 110 -14.74 26.14 -12.53
C PRO A 110 -14.76 27.64 -12.19
N THR A 111 -15.76 28.35 -12.70
CA THR A 111 -15.95 29.80 -12.51
C THR A 111 -16.91 30.14 -11.37
N GLU A 112 -17.82 29.24 -11.01
CA GLU A 112 -18.79 29.48 -9.94
C GLU A 112 -18.37 28.89 -8.59
N ARG A 113 -18.82 29.51 -7.50
CA ARG A 113 -18.49 29.04 -6.14
C ARG A 113 -19.06 27.65 -5.84
N ALA A 114 -20.22 27.30 -6.40
CA ALA A 114 -20.82 25.97 -6.27
C ALA A 114 -19.89 24.90 -6.88
N ASP A 115 -19.37 25.18 -8.08
CA ASP A 115 -18.43 24.30 -8.79
C ASP A 115 -17.14 24.06 -7.99
N VAL A 116 -16.68 25.05 -7.20
CA VAL A 116 -15.50 24.92 -6.34
C VAL A 116 -15.74 23.96 -5.17
N VAL A 117 -16.93 23.99 -4.56
CA VAL A 117 -17.27 23.06 -3.47
C VAL A 117 -17.40 21.64 -4.02
N ASP A 118 -18.10 21.46 -5.14
CA ASP A 118 -18.26 20.17 -5.81
C ASP A 118 -16.90 19.57 -6.22
N ARG A 119 -15.99 20.41 -6.70
CA ARG A 119 -14.60 20.03 -6.98
C ARG A 119 -13.90 19.43 -5.76
N HIS A 120 -14.03 20.09 -4.60
CA HIS A 120 -13.40 19.63 -3.36
C HIS A 120 -14.02 18.34 -2.84
N VAL A 121 -15.35 18.20 -2.92
CA VAL A 121 -16.06 16.97 -2.58
C VAL A 121 -15.61 15.82 -3.48
N HIS A 122 -15.47 16.05 -4.79
CA HIS A 122 -14.96 15.05 -5.72
C HIS A 122 -13.54 14.60 -5.35
N GLN A 123 -12.64 15.54 -5.08
CA GLN A 123 -11.28 15.24 -4.65
C GLN A 123 -11.28 14.44 -3.34
N LEU A 124 -12.14 14.79 -2.38
CA LEU A 124 -12.27 14.08 -1.10
C LEU A 124 -12.67 12.61 -1.30
N ILE A 125 -13.64 12.35 -2.18
CA ILE A 125 -14.07 10.99 -2.52
C ILE A 125 -12.93 10.19 -3.16
N VAL A 126 -12.19 10.78 -4.11
CA VAL A 126 -11.05 10.13 -4.77
C VAL A 126 -9.96 9.78 -3.76
N LEU A 127 -9.54 10.74 -2.93
CA LEU A 127 -8.50 10.52 -1.92
C LEU A 127 -8.94 9.49 -0.87
N SER A 128 -10.19 9.55 -0.40
CA SER A 128 -10.74 8.59 0.55
C SER A 128 -10.73 7.15 0.00
N LYS A 129 -11.08 6.98 -1.27
CA LYS A 129 -11.01 5.66 -1.95
C LYS A 129 -9.56 5.15 -2.03
N ILE A 130 -8.60 6.03 -2.28
CA ILE A 130 -7.17 5.69 -2.30
C ILE A 130 -6.73 5.21 -0.91
N VAL A 131 -6.99 6.00 0.15
CA VAL A 131 -6.66 5.67 1.54
C VAL A 131 -7.26 4.32 1.94
N ARG A 132 -8.55 4.09 1.68
CA ARG A 132 -9.22 2.81 1.95
C ARG A 132 -8.55 1.64 1.21
N GLY A 133 -8.12 1.87 -0.02
CA GLY A 133 -7.37 0.90 -0.81
C GLY A 133 -6.01 0.57 -0.21
N LYS A 134 -5.27 1.57 0.30
CA LYS A 134 -3.97 1.37 0.98
C LYS A 134 -4.16 0.55 2.25
N TYR A 135 -5.11 0.93 3.11
CA TYR A 135 -5.40 0.20 4.35
C TYR A 135 -5.79 -1.26 4.13
N ARG A 136 -6.59 -1.55 3.10
CA ARG A 136 -6.95 -2.94 2.77
C ARG A 136 -5.72 -3.77 2.45
N ARG A 137 -4.77 -3.24 1.67
CA ARG A 137 -3.52 -3.92 1.32
C ARG A 137 -2.60 -4.10 2.53
N ILE A 138 -2.46 -3.08 3.35
CA ILE A 138 -1.71 -3.16 4.61
C ILE A 138 -2.30 -4.25 5.51
N ARG A 139 -3.63 -4.33 5.64
CA ARG A 139 -4.28 -5.37 6.45
C ARG A 139 -4.00 -6.78 5.94
N TRP A 140 -4.10 -6.99 4.63
CA TRP A 140 -3.73 -8.28 4.02
C TRP A 140 -2.25 -8.61 4.19
N ALA A 141 -1.37 -7.61 4.04
CA ALA A 141 0.06 -7.80 4.22
C ALA A 141 0.42 -8.19 5.66
N VAL A 142 -0.18 -7.55 6.66
CA VAL A 142 0.00 -7.90 8.08
C VAL A 142 -0.49 -9.32 8.35
N GLY A 143 -1.65 -9.71 7.81
CA GLY A 143 -2.14 -11.08 7.92
C GLY A 143 -1.19 -12.11 7.29
N ALA A 144 -0.69 -11.83 6.09
CA ALA A 144 0.29 -12.67 5.42
C ALA A 144 1.61 -12.75 6.21
N ALA A 145 2.14 -11.63 6.71
CA ALA A 145 3.35 -11.63 7.52
C ALA A 145 3.19 -12.45 8.82
N GLY A 146 2.03 -12.34 9.48
CA GLY A 146 1.72 -13.14 10.66
C GLY A 146 1.65 -14.64 10.37
N LEU A 147 1.02 -15.02 9.25
CA LEU A 147 0.98 -16.42 8.80
C LEU A 147 2.38 -16.95 8.48
N ALA A 148 3.18 -16.18 7.74
CA ALA A 148 4.56 -16.55 7.41
C ALA A 148 5.40 -16.76 8.68
N LEU A 149 5.27 -15.88 9.67
CA LEU A 149 5.96 -16.02 10.96
C LEU A 149 5.53 -17.28 11.71
N GLY A 150 4.23 -17.60 11.72
CA GLY A 150 3.72 -18.84 12.32
C GLY A 150 4.29 -20.09 11.64
N MET A 151 4.34 -20.10 10.30
CA MET A 151 4.93 -21.20 9.54
C MET A 151 6.43 -21.35 9.78
N ALA A 152 7.17 -20.24 9.81
CA ALA A 152 8.60 -20.25 10.12
C ALA A 152 8.87 -20.78 11.53
N THR A 153 8.07 -20.36 12.51
CA THR A 153 8.17 -20.83 13.91
C THR A 153 7.89 -22.32 14.00
N ALA A 154 6.84 -22.81 13.33
CA ALA A 154 6.53 -24.24 13.29
C ALA A 154 7.67 -25.05 12.66
N ALA A 155 8.29 -24.54 11.60
CA ALA A 155 9.45 -25.19 10.98
C ALA A 155 10.66 -25.25 11.93
N VAL A 156 10.95 -24.16 12.66
CA VAL A 156 12.04 -24.13 13.66
C VAL A 156 11.80 -25.15 14.77
N VAL A 157 10.59 -25.17 15.34
CA VAL A 157 10.25 -26.10 16.42
C VAL A 157 10.33 -27.55 15.93
N ALA A 158 9.80 -27.84 14.74
CA ALA A 158 9.87 -29.18 14.16
C ALA A 158 11.29 -29.61 13.81
N ALA A 159 12.20 -28.67 13.48
CA ALA A 159 13.60 -28.97 13.22
C ALA A 159 14.42 -29.25 14.49
N ALA A 160 13.90 -28.86 15.66
CA ALA A 160 14.57 -28.99 16.96
C ALA A 160 14.15 -30.26 17.75
N ILE A 161 13.17 -31.02 17.25
CA ILE A 161 12.70 -32.30 17.80
C ILE A 161 13.32 -33.44 16.99
#